data_AF-A0A2R4WQ96-F1
#
_entry.id   AF-A0A2R4WQ96-F1
#
_cell.length_a   1.000
_cell.length_b   1.000
_cell.length_c   1.000
_cell.angle_alpha   90.00
_cell.angle_beta   90.00
_cell.angle_gamma   90.00
#
_symmetry.space_group_name_H-M   'P 1'
#
loop_
_entity.id
_entity.type
_entity.pdbx_description
1 polymer ?
#
loop_
_entity_poly.entity_id
_entity_poly.type
_entity_poly.pdbx_seq_one_letter_code
_entity_poly.pdbx_strand_id
1 'polypeptide(L)'
;MTTRKASLPPLTDAEEAEIQAGIAQDPDNPEITAEQFARMRPAAEVLPPALYAALTRPRGRPKADVTKVPVTIRLDRDVVEAFKATGEGWQTRVNDTLKRAAKRLGPR
;
A
#
# COMPACT_ATOMS: atom_id res chain seq x y z
N MET A 1 -18.04 -14.57 0.33
CA MET A 1 -17.12 -15.72 0.27
C MET A 1 -15.70 -15.18 0.28
N THR A 2 -14.96 -15.36 1.37
CA THR A 2 -13.55 -14.96 1.45
C THR A 2 -12.71 -16.15 1.02
N THR A 3 -12.11 -16.09 -0.17
CA THR A 3 -11.20 -17.14 -0.66
C THR A 3 -9.97 -17.15 0.25
N ARG A 4 -9.79 -18.22 1.03
CA ARG A 4 -8.55 -18.43 1.79
C ARG A 4 -7.43 -18.64 0.77
N LYS A 5 -6.39 -17.80 0.83
CA LYS A 5 -5.17 -17.97 0.04
C LYS A 5 -4.59 -19.34 0.39
N ALA A 6 -4.36 -20.20 -0.59
CA ALA A 6 -3.72 -21.48 -0.35
C ALA A 6 -2.32 -21.23 0.23
N SER A 7 -2.06 -21.76 1.43
CA SER A 7 -0.70 -21.77 1.99
C SER A 7 0.05 -22.88 1.28
N LEU A 8 1.03 -22.53 0.46
CA LEU A 8 1.97 -23.52 -0.07
C LEU A 8 2.73 -24.17 1.10
N PRO A 9 3.04 -25.47 1.03
CA PRO A 9 3.91 -26.12 2.01
C PRO A 9 5.30 -25.44 2.00
N PRO A 10 6.03 -25.47 3.13
CA PRO A 10 7.41 -25.03 3.15
C PRO A 10 8.26 -25.92 2.24
N LEU A 11 9.25 -25.34 1.58
CA LEU A 11 10.19 -26.05 0.74
C LEU A 11 11.02 -27.03 1.57
N THR A 12 11.23 -28.24 1.07
CA THR A 12 12.13 -29.21 1.69
C THR A 12 13.59 -28.89 1.35
N ASP A 13 14.53 -29.33 2.18
CA ASP A 13 15.97 -29.14 1.94
C ASP A 13 16.43 -29.75 0.60
N ALA A 14 15.80 -30.85 0.17
CA ALA A 14 16.08 -31.49 -1.11
C ALA A 14 15.62 -30.64 -2.30
N GLU A 15 14.44 -30.03 -2.21
CA GLU A 15 13.93 -29.14 -3.26
C GLU A 15 14.73 -27.82 -3.31
N GLU A 16 15.16 -27.27 -2.17
CA GLU A 16 16.08 -26.12 -2.12
C GLU A 16 17.41 -26.45 -2.81
N ALA A 17 17.98 -27.63 -2.54
CA ALA A 17 19.22 -28.08 -3.18
C ALA A 17 19.07 -28.23 -4.71
N GLU A 18 17.94 -28.75 -5.18
CA GLU A 18 17.63 -28.87 -6.61
C GLU A 18 17.49 -27.50 -7.27
N ILE A 19 16.78 -26.57 -6.63
CA ILE A 19 16.64 -25.18 -7.11
C ILE A 19 18.00 -24.50 -7.19
N GLN A 20 18.84 -24.62 -6.16
CA GLN A 20 20.17 -24.02 -6.14
C GLN A 20 21.08 -24.61 -7.21
N ALA A 21 21.01 -25.93 -7.43
CA ALA A 21 21.77 -26.59 -8.50
C ALA A 21 21.35 -26.08 -9.89
N GLY A 22 20.05 -25.83 -10.11
CA GLY A 22 19.54 -25.23 -11.33
C GLY A 22 20.03 -23.80 -11.54
N ILE A 23 19.99 -22.97 -10.49
CA ILE A 23 20.50 -21.59 -10.53
C ILE A 23 21.99 -21.56 -10.88
N ALA A 24 22.80 -22.41 -10.24
CA ALA A 24 24.24 -22.46 -10.45
C ALA A 24 24.65 -22.94 -11.86
N GLN A 25 23.78 -23.66 -12.55
CA GLN A 25 24.04 -24.18 -13.90
C GLN A 25 23.51 -23.28 -15.02
N ASP A 26 22.81 -22.18 -14.70
CA ASP A 26 22.24 -21.28 -15.70
C ASP A 26 23.36 -20.45 -16.39
N PRO A 27 23.65 -20.69 -17.69
CA PRO A 27 24.70 -19.96 -18.40
C PRO A 27 24.32 -18.51 -18.71
N ASP A 28 23.02 -18.17 -18.74
CA ASP A 28 22.51 -16.83 -19.08
C ASP A 28 22.45 -15.92 -17.84
N ASN A 29 22.49 -16.49 -16.63
CA ASN A 29 22.41 -15.77 -15.37
C ASN A 29 23.44 -16.27 -14.33
N PRO A 30 24.75 -16.09 -14.60
CA PRO A 30 25.79 -16.51 -13.66
C PRO A 30 25.72 -15.74 -12.34
N GLU A 31 26.22 -16.35 -11.27
CA GLU A 31 26.31 -15.70 -9.96
C GLU A 31 27.19 -14.44 -10.01
N ILE A 32 26.73 -13.36 -9.35
CA ILE A 32 27.45 -12.08 -9.30
C ILE A 32 28.67 -12.24 -8.39
N THR A 33 29.87 -11.99 -8.92
CA THR A 33 31.10 -12.00 -8.12
C THR A 33 31.23 -10.75 -7.24
N ALA A 34 32.03 -10.84 -6.18
CA ALA A 34 32.31 -9.69 -5.31
C ALA A 34 32.93 -8.51 -6.07
N GLU A 35 33.82 -8.75 -7.04
CA GLU A 35 34.39 -7.66 -7.85
C GLU A 35 33.38 -7.07 -8.83
N GLN A 36 32.44 -7.87 -9.34
CA GLN A 36 31.34 -7.36 -10.16
C GLN A 36 30.40 -6.47 -9.33
N PHE A 37 30.02 -6.94 -8.14
CA PHE A 37 29.17 -6.18 -7.21
C PHE A 37 29.80 -4.84 -6.81
N ALA A 38 31.10 -4.83 -6.52
CA ALA A 38 31.85 -3.61 -6.16
C ALA A 38 31.88 -2.55 -7.29
N ARG A 39 31.66 -2.95 -8.55
CA ARG A 39 31.62 -2.05 -9.72
C ARG A 39 30.21 -1.59 -10.08
N MET A 40 29.17 -2.14 -9.46
CA MET A 40 27.79 -1.74 -9.73
C MET A 40 27.55 -0.30 -9.27
N ARG A 41 26.71 0.41 -10.03
CA ARG A 41 26.39 1.82 -9.77
C ARG A 41 24.88 2.00 -9.61
N PRO A 42 24.43 2.97 -8.78
CA PRO A 42 23.01 3.27 -8.65
C PRO A 42 22.37 3.59 -9.99
N ALA A 43 21.13 3.11 -10.21
CA ALA A 43 20.38 3.35 -11.45
C ALA A 43 20.24 4.85 -11.78
N ALA A 44 20.18 5.70 -10.75
CA ALA A 44 20.12 7.15 -10.89
C ALA A 44 21.34 7.76 -11.60
N GLU A 45 22.51 7.11 -11.53
CA GLU A 45 23.75 7.62 -12.14
C GLU A 45 24.05 7.05 -13.53
N VAL A 46 23.36 5.99 -13.93
CA VAL A 46 23.61 5.27 -15.20
C VAL A 46 22.47 5.41 -16.20
N LEU A 47 21.24 5.60 -15.73
CA LEU A 47 20.09 5.76 -16.62
C LEU A 47 19.92 7.23 -17.06
N PRO A 48 19.40 7.48 -18.28
CA PRO A 48 18.97 8.81 -18.67
C PRO A 48 17.97 9.39 -17.65
N PRO A 49 18.09 10.69 -17.27
CA PRO A 49 17.24 11.28 -16.23
C PRO A 49 15.74 11.12 -16.47
N ALA A 50 15.30 11.25 -17.71
CA ALA A 50 13.90 11.07 -18.09
C ALA A 50 13.39 9.63 -17.87
N LEU A 51 14.24 8.63 -18.15
CA LEU A 51 13.89 7.22 -17.95
C LEU A 51 13.85 6.88 -16.46
N TYR A 52 14.84 7.34 -15.70
CA TYR A 52 14.86 7.15 -14.24
C TYR A 52 13.62 7.77 -13.58
N ALA A 53 13.26 9.01 -13.96
CA ALA A 53 12.05 9.68 -13.46
C ALA A 53 10.77 8.94 -13.83
N ALA A 54 10.67 8.37 -15.04
CA ALA A 54 9.51 7.60 -15.46
C ALA A 54 9.33 6.29 -14.65
N LEU A 55 10.44 5.60 -14.35
CA LEU A 55 10.44 4.34 -13.57
C LEU A 55 10.17 4.56 -12.09
N THR A 56 10.63 5.68 -11.53
CA THR A 56 10.52 6.01 -10.10
C THR A 56 9.29 6.84 -9.75
N ARG A 57 8.49 7.24 -10.75
CA ARG A 57 7.26 8.00 -10.50
C ARG A 57 6.31 7.19 -9.62
N PRO A 58 5.85 7.75 -8.47
CA PRO A 58 4.92 7.05 -7.61
C PRO A 58 3.66 6.68 -8.40
N ARG A 59 3.31 5.39 -8.37
CA ARG A 59 2.09 4.87 -8.99
C ARG A 59 0.90 5.12 -8.05
N GLY A 60 -0.25 5.44 -8.62
CA GLY A 60 -1.51 5.64 -7.88
C GLY A 60 -2.02 7.09 -7.91
N ARG A 61 -3.17 7.32 -7.28
CA ARG A 61 -3.74 8.66 -7.12
C ARG A 61 -2.76 9.51 -6.28
N PRO A 62 -2.52 10.78 -6.63
CA PRO A 62 -1.78 11.70 -5.78
C PRO A 62 -2.31 11.64 -4.35
N LYS A 63 -1.40 11.65 -3.37
CA LYS A 63 -1.79 11.73 -1.96
C LYS A 63 -2.65 12.98 -1.78
N ALA A 64 -3.84 12.84 -1.21
CA ALA A 64 -4.69 13.99 -0.94
C ALA A 64 -4.00 14.87 0.12
N ASP A 65 -3.96 16.19 -0.11
CA ASP A 65 -3.35 17.15 0.81
C ASP A 65 -4.05 17.17 2.17
N VAL A 66 -5.37 16.93 2.18
CA VAL A 66 -6.18 16.84 3.39
C VAL A 66 -6.95 15.53 3.39
N THR A 67 -6.56 14.63 4.30
CA THR A 67 -7.25 13.35 4.52
C THR A 67 -8.22 13.44 5.69
N LYS A 68 -9.36 12.74 5.59
CA LYS A 68 -10.23 12.52 6.75
C LYS A 68 -9.46 11.74 7.81
N VAL A 69 -9.55 12.17 9.06
CA VAL A 69 -8.95 11.44 10.20
C VAL A 69 -9.95 10.37 10.65
N PRO A 70 -9.59 9.07 10.64
CA PRO A 70 -10.45 8.03 11.19
C PRO A 70 -10.51 8.19 12.71
N VAL A 71 -11.71 8.38 13.25
CA VAL A 71 -11.95 8.47 14.69
C VAL A 71 -13.01 7.47 15.11
N THR A 72 -12.78 6.79 16.23
CA THR A 72 -13.76 5.90 16.85
C THR A 72 -14.52 6.68 17.90
N ILE A 73 -15.79 6.98 17.64
CA ILE A 73 -16.69 7.65 18.59
C ILE A 73 -17.92 6.78 18.82
N ARG A 74 -18.48 6.83 20.03
CA ARG A 74 -19.79 6.25 20.32
C ARG A 74 -20.86 7.34 20.12
N LEU A 75 -21.90 7.01 19.36
CA LEU A 75 -23.06 7.87 19.14
C LEU A 75 -24.29 7.18 19.73
N ASP A 76 -25.26 7.98 20.17
CA ASP A 76 -26.52 7.45 20.67
C ASP A 76 -27.27 6.66 19.59
N ARG A 77 -28.03 5.65 20.01
CA ARG A 77 -28.69 4.71 19.11
C ARG A 77 -29.69 5.40 18.20
N ASP A 78 -30.50 6.29 18.75
CA ASP A 78 -31.51 7.08 18.02
C ASP A 78 -30.87 7.95 16.93
N VAL A 79 -29.72 8.57 17.20
CA VAL A 79 -28.95 9.34 16.21
C VAL A 79 -28.50 8.44 15.06
N VAL A 80 -27.91 7.28 15.37
CA VAL A 80 -27.44 6.34 14.32
C VAL A 80 -28.60 5.85 13.47
N GLU A 81 -29.71 5.46 14.06
CA GLU A 81 -30.90 4.99 13.33
C GLU A 81 -31.50 6.10 12.46
N ALA A 82 -31.62 7.33 12.98
CA ALA A 82 -32.14 8.47 12.22
C ALA A 82 -31.29 8.76 10.97
N PHE A 83 -29.96 8.73 11.08
CA PHE A 83 -29.10 8.90 9.91
C PHE A 83 -29.14 7.69 8.99
N LYS A 84 -29.10 6.45 9.49
CA LYS A 84 -29.19 5.25 8.63
C LYS A 84 -30.48 5.20 7.80
N ALA A 85 -31.60 5.66 8.36
CA ALA A 85 -32.88 5.74 7.66
C ALA A 85 -32.84 6.65 6.41
N THR A 86 -31.86 7.55 6.31
CA THR A 86 -31.65 8.39 5.12
C THR A 86 -31.00 7.64 3.94
N GLY A 87 -30.61 6.38 4.11
CA GLY A 87 -30.07 5.53 3.05
C GLY A 87 -28.60 5.80 2.72
N GLU A 88 -28.22 5.58 1.45
CA GLU A 88 -26.84 5.72 0.98
C GLU A 88 -26.26 7.11 1.29
N GLY A 89 -25.02 7.16 1.76
CA GLY A 89 -24.35 8.41 2.14
C GLY A 89 -24.69 8.93 3.54
N TRP A 90 -25.35 8.16 4.39
CA TRP A 90 -25.69 8.60 5.76
C TRP A 90 -24.47 9.01 6.58
N GLN A 91 -23.33 8.31 6.43
CA GLN A 91 -22.07 8.67 7.10
C GLN A 91 -21.53 10.04 6.64
N THR A 92 -21.68 10.37 5.35
CA THR A 92 -21.34 11.69 4.82
C THR A 92 -22.24 12.77 5.44
N ARG A 93 -23.54 12.49 5.57
CA ARG A 93 -24.49 13.41 6.22
C ARG A 93 -24.18 13.62 7.71
N VAL A 94 -23.74 12.58 8.42
CA VAL A 94 -23.23 12.70 9.79
C VAL A 94 -22.02 13.66 9.82
N ASN A 95 -21.02 13.42 8.98
CA ASN A 95 -19.83 14.26 8.91
C ASN A 95 -20.17 15.73 8.60
N ASP A 96 -21.07 16.00 7.66
CA ASP A 96 -21.47 17.37 7.31
C ASP A 96 -22.22 18.07 8.45
N THR A 97 -23.00 17.31 9.22
CA THR A 97 -23.68 17.82 10.42
C THR A 97 -22.67 18.20 11.49
N LEU A 98 -21.70 17.33 11.78
CA LEU A 98 -20.60 17.62 12.70
C LEU A 98 -19.78 18.83 12.25
N LYS A 99 -19.49 18.93 10.94
CA LYS A 99 -18.78 20.08 10.36
C LYS A 99 -19.53 21.39 10.57
N ARG A 100 -20.87 21.40 10.39
CA ARG A 100 -21.70 22.58 10.67
C ARG A 100 -21.73 22.93 12.15
N ALA A 101 -21.85 21.93 13.03
CA ALA A 101 -21.82 22.13 14.47
C ALA A 101 -20.48 22.69 14.94
N ALA A 102 -19.37 22.17 14.43
CA ALA A 102 -18.01 22.61 14.77
C ALA A 102 -17.78 24.09 14.47
N LYS A 103 -18.35 24.63 13.37
CA LYS A 103 -18.26 26.08 13.06
C LYS A 103 -18.88 26.97 14.14
N ARG A 104 -19.83 26.45 14.92
CA ARG A 104 -20.52 27.19 15.98
C ARG A 104 -19.78 27.16 17.31
N LEU A 105 -18.79 26.26 17.47
CA LEU A 105 -18.07 26.12 18.73
C LEU A 105 -17.13 27.30 19.03
N GLY A 106 -16.87 28.16 18.04
CA GLY A 106 -15.96 29.32 18.17
C GLY A 106 -14.53 28.92 18.56
N PRO A 107 -13.55 29.83 18.44
CA PRO A 107 -12.32 29.68 19.20
C PRO A 107 -12.67 29.84 20.69
N ARG A 108 -12.19 28.91 21.53
CA ARG A 108 -12.16 29.11 22.98
C ARG A 108 -10.98 30.00 23.36
#